data_AF-A0A6J4DWZ6-F1
#
_entry.id   AF-A0A6J4DWZ6-F1
#
_cell.length_a   1.000
_cell.length_b   1.000
_cell.length_c   1.000
_cell.angle_alpha   90.00
_cell.angle_beta   90.00
_cell.angle_gamma   90.00
#
_symmetry.space_group_name_H-M   'P 1'
#
loop_
_entity.id
_entity.type
_entity.pdbx_description
1 polymer ?
#
loop_
_entity_poly.entity_id
_entity_poly.type
_entity_poly.pdbx_seq_one_letter_code
_entity_poly.pdbx_strand_id
1 'polypeptide(L)'
;MPASSLEMLECLGELALSGAVRPVQGVLPAALAARTAGRTLVVPRENAEEASLASGLRVIAIGHLLELAAHLNGQAPLEPFVSAGLPDQAASYPDLIEVQGQVAAKRALLVAAAGAHNLLLSGPPGTGKTLLASRLPGLLPPLQEQEALEVAAIHSVASHAPLDAWPLRPFRQPHHSASGPALVGGG
;
A
#
# COMPACT_ATOMS: atom_id res chain seq x y z
N MET A 1 26.95 22.56 -9.14
CA MET A 1 25.49 22.59 -8.91
C MET A 1 25.23 23.39 -7.64
N PRO A 2 24.30 24.35 -7.61
CA PRO A 2 23.99 25.09 -6.40
C PRO A 2 23.34 24.16 -5.37
N ALA A 3 23.80 24.16 -4.11
CA ALA A 3 23.21 23.34 -3.05
C ALA A 3 21.74 23.69 -2.77
N SER A 4 21.36 24.95 -2.98
CA SER A 4 20.01 25.47 -2.80
C SER A 4 18.96 24.80 -3.71
N SER A 5 19.38 24.28 -4.86
CA SER A 5 18.49 23.57 -5.79
C SER A 5 17.98 22.23 -5.22
N LEU A 6 18.65 21.70 -4.20
CA LEU A 6 18.34 20.40 -3.58
C LEU A 6 17.44 20.52 -2.34
N GLU A 7 17.29 21.72 -1.75
CA GLU A 7 16.54 21.90 -0.49
C GLU A 7 15.06 21.54 -0.60
N MET A 8 14.51 21.65 -1.82
CA MET A 8 13.11 21.34 -2.13
C MET A 8 12.92 19.94 -2.72
N LEU A 9 13.97 19.12 -2.78
CA LEU A 9 13.96 17.78 -3.36
C LEU A 9 14.19 16.71 -2.30
N GLU A 10 13.43 15.63 -2.40
CA GLU A 10 13.75 14.36 -1.75
C GLU A 10 14.01 13.33 -2.83
N CYS A 11 15.08 12.54 -2.70
CA CYS A 11 15.46 11.55 -3.68
C CYS A 11 15.46 10.18 -3.02
N LEU A 12 14.76 9.21 -3.62
CA LEU A 12 14.69 7.84 -3.12
C LEU A 12 14.86 6.86 -4.27
N GLY A 13 15.87 5.99 -4.20
CA GLY A 13 16.15 4.98 -5.22
C GLY A 13 17.54 4.36 -5.03
N GLU A 14 17.77 3.20 -5.64
CA GLU A 14 19.07 2.54 -5.65
C GLU A 14 19.89 2.99 -6.87
N LEU A 15 21.15 3.38 -6.66
CA LEU A 15 22.03 3.84 -7.74
C LEU A 15 23.04 2.76 -8.13
N ALA A 16 23.01 2.34 -9.39
CA ALA A 16 24.03 1.48 -9.96
C ALA A 16 25.28 2.29 -10.38
N LEU A 17 26.44 1.63 -10.45
CA LEU A 17 27.69 2.26 -10.93
C LEU A 17 27.57 2.79 -12.37
N SER A 18 26.69 2.21 -13.19
CA SER A 18 26.37 2.69 -14.53
C SER A 18 25.64 4.03 -14.55
N GLY A 19 25.09 4.47 -13.41
CA GLY A 19 24.20 5.62 -13.29
C GLY A 19 22.71 5.27 -13.40
N ALA A 20 22.36 4.00 -13.65
CA ALA A 20 20.97 3.55 -13.66
C ALA A 20 20.35 3.62 -12.25
N VAL A 21 19.09 4.06 -12.19
CA VAL A 21 18.32 4.23 -10.95
C VAL A 21 17.29 3.11 -10.85
N ARG A 22 17.39 2.28 -9.80
CA ARG A 22 16.62 1.05 -9.60
C ARG A 22 15.52 1.23 -8.55
N PRO A 23 14.40 0.49 -8.70
CA PRO A 23 13.29 0.57 -7.76
C PRO A 23 13.68 0.16 -6.34
N VAL A 24 12.98 0.74 -5.36
CA VAL A 24 13.11 0.40 -3.94
C VAL A 24 11.74 0.14 -3.32
N GLN A 25 11.76 -0.51 -2.15
CA GLN A 25 10.58 -0.67 -1.29
C GLN A 25 10.36 0.55 -0.41
N GLY A 26 9.14 0.74 0.09
CA GLY A 26 8.81 1.80 1.04
C GLY A 26 8.69 3.18 0.40
N VAL A 27 8.38 3.28 -0.90
CA VAL A 27 8.26 4.56 -1.59
C VAL A 27 7.03 5.35 -1.13
N LEU A 28 5.89 4.69 -0.91
CA LEU A 28 4.69 5.40 -0.46
C LEU A 28 4.85 6.11 0.90
N PRO A 29 5.41 5.51 1.96
CA PRO A 29 5.73 6.24 3.20
C PRO A 29 6.59 7.49 2.96
N ALA A 30 7.62 7.39 2.11
CA ALA A 30 8.46 8.52 1.76
C ALA A 30 7.69 9.59 0.98
N ALA A 31 6.82 9.20 0.06
CA ALA A 31 5.94 10.10 -0.67
C ALA A 31 5.00 10.88 0.26
N LEU A 32 4.38 10.21 1.23
CA LEU A 32 3.54 10.87 2.24
C LEU A 32 4.32 11.86 3.10
N ALA A 33 5.57 11.53 3.47
CA ALA A 33 6.46 12.42 4.20
C ALA A 33 6.87 13.64 3.35
N ALA A 34 7.32 13.43 2.11
CA ALA A 34 7.68 14.47 1.16
C ALA A 34 6.51 15.44 0.90
N ARG A 35 5.29 14.90 0.78
CA ARG A 35 4.06 15.69 0.63
C ARG A 35 3.83 16.58 1.85
N THR A 36 3.99 16.03 3.05
CA THR A 36 3.83 16.77 4.31
C THR A 36 4.88 17.88 4.45
N ALA A 37 6.10 17.64 3.96
CA ALA A 37 7.17 18.61 3.91
C ALA A 37 7.04 19.64 2.77
N GLY A 38 6.07 19.49 1.86
CA GLY A 38 5.92 20.36 0.69
C GLY A 38 7.06 20.25 -0.33
N ARG A 39 7.73 19.09 -0.38
CA ARG A 39 8.89 18.84 -1.24
C ARG A 39 8.50 18.06 -2.49
N THR A 40 9.36 18.12 -3.50
CA THR A 40 9.26 17.30 -4.71
C THR A 40 10.00 15.99 -4.50
N LEU A 41 9.34 14.86 -4.76
CA LEU A 41 9.95 13.54 -4.63
C LEU A 41 10.48 13.05 -5.97
N VAL A 42 11.75 12.65 -6.02
CA VAL A 42 12.41 12.02 -7.17
C VAL A 42 12.53 10.53 -6.90
N VAL A 43 11.97 9.71 -7.79
CA VAL A 43 11.96 8.24 -7.68
C VAL A 43 12.33 7.55 -8.99
N PRO A 44 12.75 6.27 -8.93
CA PRO A 44 12.80 5.37 -10.08
C PRO A 44 11.47 5.39 -10.84
N ARG A 45 11.55 5.31 -12.17
CA ARG A 45 10.35 5.31 -13.03
C ARG A 45 9.36 4.18 -12.68
N GLU A 46 9.88 3.04 -12.22
CA GLU A 46 9.09 1.89 -11.79
C GLU A 46 8.31 2.14 -10.48
N ASN A 47 8.76 3.05 -9.62
CA ASN A 47 8.06 3.40 -8.38
C ASN A 47 7.11 4.61 -8.53
N ALA A 48 7.04 5.23 -9.71
CA ALA A 48 6.37 6.51 -9.89
C ALA A 48 4.84 6.44 -9.68
N GLU A 49 4.20 5.34 -10.12
CA GLU A 49 2.76 5.12 -9.88
C GLU A 49 2.45 5.00 -8.39
N GLU A 50 3.28 4.26 -7.64
CA GLU A 50 3.13 4.11 -6.19
C GLU A 50 3.34 5.43 -5.45
N ALA A 51 4.38 6.20 -5.80
CA ALA A 51 4.62 7.52 -5.22
C ALA A 51 3.45 8.48 -5.48
N SER A 52 2.79 8.33 -6.62
CA SER A 52 1.66 9.18 -7.03
C SER A 52 0.36 8.89 -6.28
N LEU A 53 0.28 7.79 -5.51
CA LEU A 53 -0.82 7.57 -4.57
C LEU A 53 -0.88 8.65 -3.49
N ALA A 54 0.23 9.31 -3.18
CA ALA A 54 0.24 10.47 -2.30
C ALA A 54 -0.34 11.70 -3.04
N SER A 55 -1.66 11.73 -3.18
CA SER A 55 -2.43 12.80 -3.83
C SER A 55 -1.90 14.19 -3.45
N GLY A 56 -1.59 15.01 -4.46
CA GLY A 56 -1.05 16.37 -4.31
C GLY A 56 0.48 16.48 -4.19
N LEU A 57 1.22 15.36 -4.16
CA LEU A 57 2.68 15.35 -4.22
C LEU A 57 3.17 15.61 -5.65
N ARG A 58 4.21 16.44 -5.79
CA ARG A 58 4.96 16.53 -7.05
C ARG A 58 5.98 15.39 -7.11
N VAL A 59 5.80 14.47 -8.06
CA VAL A 59 6.69 13.32 -8.30
C VAL A 59 7.49 13.54 -9.58
N ILE A 60 8.79 13.26 -9.57
CA ILE A 60 9.66 13.23 -10.76
C ILE A 60 10.21 11.81 -10.92
N ALA A 61 10.01 11.23 -12.10
CA ALA A 61 10.38 9.85 -12.41
C ALA A 61 11.64 9.79 -13.29
N ILE A 62 12.71 9.15 -12.81
CA ILE A 62 13.98 9.02 -13.53
C ILE A 62 14.36 7.57 -13.77
N GLY A 63 15.04 7.30 -14.90
CA GLY A 63 15.69 6.02 -15.17
C GLY A 63 17.21 6.05 -14.94
N HIS A 64 17.80 7.24 -14.96
CA HIS A 64 19.24 7.44 -14.91
C HIS A 64 19.61 8.72 -14.18
N LEU A 65 20.72 8.71 -13.43
CA LEU A 65 21.20 9.87 -12.65
C LEU A 65 21.47 11.10 -13.52
N LEU A 66 21.89 10.89 -14.77
CA LEU A 66 22.12 11.98 -15.73
C LEU A 66 20.84 12.75 -16.07
N GLU A 67 19.66 12.13 -16.02
CA GLU A 67 18.38 12.82 -16.22
C GLU A 67 18.16 13.86 -15.11
N LEU A 68 18.39 13.47 -13.86
CA LEU A 68 18.31 14.37 -12.71
C LEU A 68 19.37 15.48 -12.78
N ALA A 69 20.60 15.15 -13.18
CA ALA A 69 21.66 16.13 -13.34
C ALA A 69 21.32 17.16 -14.43
N ALA A 70 20.77 16.73 -15.57
CA ALA A 70 20.35 17.63 -16.64
C ALA A 70 19.17 18.52 -16.23
N HIS A 71 18.21 17.98 -15.46
CA HIS A 71 17.09 18.76 -14.89
C HIS A 71 17.59 19.87 -13.97
N LEU A 72 18.46 19.54 -13.01
CA LEU A 72 18.99 20.49 -12.04
C LEU A 72 19.90 21.56 -12.66
N ASN A 73 20.56 21.26 -13.78
CA ASN A 73 21.36 22.22 -14.54
C ASN A 73 20.51 23.04 -15.55
N GLY A 74 19.20 22.82 -15.62
CA GLY A 74 18.29 23.53 -16.53
C GLY A 74 18.48 23.15 -18.01
N GLN A 75 19.19 22.08 -18.32
CA GLN A 75 19.47 21.64 -19.69
C GLN A 75 18.32 20.83 -20.29
N ALA A 76 17.71 19.96 -19.47
CA ALA A 76 16.55 19.15 -19.85
C ALA A 76 15.60 19.06 -18.64
N PRO A 77 14.70 20.05 -18.47
CA PRO A 77 13.74 20.04 -17.37
C PRO A 77 12.80 18.83 -17.48
N LEU A 78 12.85 17.95 -16.48
CA LEU A 78 11.84 16.91 -16.27
C LEU A 78 10.51 17.49 -15.79
N GLU A 79 9.43 17.07 -16.46
CA GLU A 79 8.06 17.35 -16.04
C GLU A 79 7.63 16.41 -14.90
N PRO A 80 6.67 16.84 -14.05
CA PRO A 80 6.08 15.95 -13.07
C PRO A 80 5.48 14.69 -13.72
N PHE A 81 5.65 13.56 -13.06
CA PHE A 81 5.03 12.31 -13.48
C PHE A 81 3.50 12.44 -13.39
N VAL A 82 2.81 12.02 -14.44
CA VAL A 82 1.36 11.95 -14.49
C VAL A 82 0.98 10.49 -14.38
N SER A 83 0.35 10.12 -13.27
CA SER A 83 -0.16 8.76 -13.04
C SER A 83 -1.18 8.40 -14.12
N ALA A 84 -1.11 7.17 -14.62
CA ALA A 84 -2.13 6.59 -15.49
C ALA A 84 -3.46 6.33 -14.75
N GLY A 85 -3.47 6.51 -13.42
CA GLY A 85 -4.53 6.06 -12.54
C GLY A 85 -4.40 4.57 -12.28
N LEU A 86 -4.74 4.16 -11.05
CA LEU A 86 -4.87 2.74 -10.75
C LEU A 86 -6.22 2.25 -11.28
N PRO A 87 -6.29 1.05 -11.88
CA PRO A 87 -7.56 0.44 -12.21
C PRO A 87 -8.37 0.31 -10.92
N ASP A 88 -9.63 0.74 -10.97
CA ASP A 88 -10.59 0.50 -9.91
C ASP A 88 -10.89 -1.01 -9.90
N GLN A 89 -10.07 -1.76 -9.15
CA GLN A 89 -10.29 -3.18 -8.98
C GLN A 89 -11.55 -3.33 -8.14
N ALA A 90 -12.64 -3.75 -8.77
CA ALA A 90 -13.86 -4.12 -8.07
C ALA A 90 -13.50 -5.09 -6.95
N ALA A 91 -13.73 -4.66 -5.71
CA ALA A 91 -13.23 -5.38 -4.55
C ALA A 91 -13.80 -6.79 -4.51
N SER A 92 -12.98 -7.79 -4.85
CA SER A 92 -13.40 -9.18 -4.91
C SER A 92 -13.08 -9.86 -3.58
N TYR A 93 -14.05 -9.82 -2.67
CA TYR A 93 -13.99 -10.61 -1.45
C TYR A 93 -14.83 -11.88 -1.61
N PRO A 94 -14.47 -12.98 -0.92
CA PRO A 94 -15.37 -14.11 -0.82
C PRO A 94 -16.72 -13.70 -0.22
N ASP A 95 -17.80 -14.28 -0.73
CA ASP A 95 -19.16 -13.92 -0.30
C ASP A 95 -19.65 -14.84 0.84
N LEU A 96 -20.44 -14.26 1.76
CA LEU A 96 -21.11 -14.98 2.84
C LEU A 96 -22.21 -15.94 2.34
N ILE A 97 -22.71 -15.74 1.12
CA ILE A 97 -23.68 -16.64 0.47
C ILE A 97 -23.10 -18.05 0.26
N GLU A 98 -21.79 -18.16 0.05
CA GLU A 98 -21.09 -19.43 -0.16
C GLU A 98 -21.04 -20.31 1.10
N VAL A 99 -21.24 -19.72 2.28
CA VAL A 99 -21.21 -20.46 3.54
C VAL A 99 -22.55 -21.18 3.74
N GLN A 100 -22.56 -22.50 3.74
CA GLN A 100 -23.80 -23.25 4.01
C GLN A 100 -24.06 -23.38 5.51
N GLY A 101 -25.29 -23.10 5.95
CA GLY A 101 -25.70 -23.18 7.36
C GLY A 101 -25.10 -22.07 8.25
N GLN A 102 -24.74 -22.42 9.50
CA GLN A 102 -24.07 -21.53 10.47
C GLN A 102 -24.80 -20.21 10.77
N VAL A 103 -26.14 -20.23 10.86
CA VAL A 103 -26.99 -19.02 11.01
C VAL A 103 -26.54 -18.13 12.17
N ALA A 104 -26.25 -18.70 13.33
CA ALA A 104 -25.80 -17.95 14.50
C ALA A 104 -24.45 -17.25 14.26
N ALA A 105 -23.49 -17.95 13.64
CA ALA A 105 -22.17 -17.39 13.35
C ALA A 105 -22.22 -16.33 12.24
N LYS A 106 -23.01 -16.55 11.19
CA LYS A 106 -23.27 -15.55 10.15
C LYS A 106 -23.88 -14.27 10.73
N ARG A 107 -24.86 -14.41 11.62
CA ARG A 107 -25.49 -13.28 12.31
C ARG A 107 -24.47 -12.54 13.18
N ALA A 108 -23.66 -13.25 13.96
CA ALA A 108 -22.60 -12.64 14.76
C ALA A 108 -21.60 -11.87 13.89
N LEU A 109 -21.22 -12.42 12.73
CA LEU A 109 -20.35 -11.76 11.76
C LEU A 109 -20.96 -10.46 11.22
N LEU A 110 -22.25 -10.48 10.84
CA LEU A 110 -22.96 -9.29 10.36
C LEU A 110 -23.10 -8.22 11.44
N VAL A 111 -23.43 -8.60 12.67
CA VAL A 111 -23.52 -7.68 13.81
C VAL A 111 -22.15 -7.06 14.10
N ALA A 112 -21.09 -7.87 14.08
CA ALA A 112 -19.73 -7.37 14.28
C ALA A 112 -19.30 -6.42 13.17
N ALA A 113 -19.60 -6.73 11.90
CA ALA A 113 -19.30 -5.87 10.76
C ALA A 113 -20.05 -4.53 10.85
N ALA A 114 -21.36 -4.57 11.13
CA ALA A 114 -22.19 -3.37 11.23
C ALA A 114 -21.82 -2.50 12.44
N GLY A 115 -21.42 -3.11 13.55
CA GLY A 115 -21.06 -2.42 14.80
C GLY A 115 -19.57 -2.10 14.96
N ALA A 116 -18.72 -2.45 13.98
CA ALA A 116 -17.26 -2.39 14.10
C ALA A 116 -16.73 -3.09 15.38
N HIS A 117 -17.28 -4.26 15.72
CA HIS A 117 -16.90 -5.02 16.91
C HIS A 117 -15.79 -6.03 16.62
N ASN A 118 -14.96 -6.27 17.63
CA ASN A 118 -14.01 -7.38 17.62
C ASN A 118 -14.77 -8.72 17.69
N LEU A 119 -14.33 -9.70 16.90
CA LEU A 119 -14.96 -11.03 16.82
C LEU A 119 -13.92 -12.12 17.11
N LEU A 120 -14.26 -13.02 18.04
CA LEU A 120 -13.51 -14.24 18.29
C LEU A 120 -14.34 -15.45 17.87
N LEU A 121 -13.82 -16.26 16.95
CA LEU A 121 -14.42 -17.52 16.55
C LEU A 121 -13.73 -18.67 17.29
N SER A 122 -14.46 -19.38 18.15
CA SER A 122 -13.95 -20.52 18.92
C SER A 122 -14.73 -21.80 18.60
N GLY A 123 -14.02 -22.92 18.53
CA GLY A 123 -14.62 -24.25 18.29
C GLY A 123 -13.65 -25.27 17.68
N PRO A 124 -14.05 -26.56 17.60
CA PRO A 124 -13.23 -27.64 17.06
C PRO A 124 -12.66 -27.37 15.66
N PRO A 125 -11.53 -27.99 15.24
CA PRO A 125 -11.03 -27.86 13.88
C PRO A 125 -12.08 -28.31 12.85
N GLY A 126 -12.04 -27.73 11.64
CA GLY A 126 -12.97 -28.08 10.55
C GLY A 126 -14.36 -27.42 10.61
N THR A 127 -14.68 -26.65 11.66
CA THR A 127 -16.02 -26.01 11.81
C THR A 127 -16.26 -24.77 10.95
N GLY A 128 -15.38 -24.45 10.00
CA GLY A 128 -15.56 -23.30 9.10
C GLY A 128 -15.20 -21.93 9.69
N LYS A 129 -14.40 -21.86 10.77
CA LYS A 129 -13.96 -20.59 11.38
C LYS A 129 -13.20 -19.68 10.40
N THR A 130 -12.18 -20.22 9.74
CA THR A 130 -11.40 -19.48 8.73
C THR A 130 -12.25 -19.13 7.52
N LEU A 131 -13.15 -20.04 7.12
CA LEU A 131 -14.12 -19.79 6.05
C LEU A 131 -14.95 -18.55 6.39
N LEU A 132 -15.57 -18.49 7.57
CA LEU A 132 -16.33 -17.32 8.03
C LEU A 132 -15.48 -16.05 8.15
N ALA A 133 -14.29 -16.14 8.78
CA ALA A 133 -13.42 -15.00 9.01
C ALA A 133 -12.99 -14.30 7.71
N SER A 134 -12.67 -15.07 6.65
CA SER A 134 -12.27 -14.53 5.35
C SER A 134 -13.36 -13.77 4.59
N ARG A 135 -14.64 -13.90 5.00
CA ARG A 135 -15.76 -13.13 4.44
C ARG A 135 -15.98 -11.79 5.14
N LEU A 136 -15.40 -11.57 6.33
CA LEU A 136 -15.59 -10.33 7.08
C LEU A 136 -15.20 -9.06 6.27
N PRO A 137 -14.07 -9.02 5.54
CA PRO A 137 -13.68 -7.84 4.78
C PRO A 137 -14.73 -7.39 3.77
N GLY A 138 -15.42 -8.34 3.11
CA GLY A 138 -16.48 -8.06 2.14
C GLY A 138 -17.79 -7.57 2.74
N LEU A 139 -17.96 -7.65 4.06
CA LEU A 139 -19.14 -7.13 4.77
C LEU A 139 -18.92 -5.72 5.32
N LEU A 140 -17.66 -5.28 5.38
CA LEU A 140 -17.30 -3.96 5.90
C LEU A 140 -17.47 -2.90 4.80
N PRO A 141 -17.72 -1.63 5.17
CA PRO A 141 -17.68 -0.52 4.22
C PRO A 141 -16.35 -0.49 3.45
N PRO A 142 -16.31 0.08 2.23
CA PRO A 142 -15.05 0.31 1.53
C PRO A 142 -14.10 1.17 2.38
N LEU A 143 -12.80 1.00 2.17
CA LEU A 143 -11.80 1.83 2.84
C LEU A 143 -11.96 3.29 2.41
N GLN A 144 -11.84 4.21 3.35
CA GLN A 144 -11.60 5.60 3.02
C GLN A 144 -10.21 5.75 2.41
N GLU A 145 -9.98 6.78 1.59
CA GLU A 145 -8.69 7.02 0.92
C GLU A 145 -7.51 6.98 1.92
N GLN A 146 -7.67 7.62 3.08
CA GLN A 146 -6.64 7.64 4.12
C GLN A 146 -6.35 6.24 4.68
N GLU A 147 -7.39 5.43 4.94
CA GLU A 147 -7.22 4.05 5.43
C GLU A 147 -6.55 3.17 4.37
N ALA A 148 -6.91 3.37 3.08
CA ALA A 148 -6.27 2.68 1.97
C ALA A 148 -4.79 3.04 1.84
N LEU A 149 -4.44 4.33 2.00
CA LEU A 149 -3.04 4.79 2.01
C LEU A 149 -2.23 4.17 3.16
N GLU A 150 -2.81 4.04 4.35
CA GLU A 150 -2.16 3.39 5.48
C GLU A 150 -1.88 1.90 5.22
N VAL A 151 -2.86 1.19 4.65
CA VAL A 151 -2.68 -0.21 4.23
C VAL A 151 -1.59 -0.31 3.17
N ALA A 152 -1.66 0.51 2.13
CA ALA A 152 -0.67 0.53 1.05
C ALA A 152 0.73 0.90 1.53
N ALA A 153 0.86 1.79 2.52
CA ALA A 153 2.15 2.16 3.10
C ALA A 153 2.81 0.97 3.81
N ILE A 154 2.02 0.13 4.50
CA ILE A 154 2.53 -1.12 5.09
C ILE A 154 2.96 -2.09 3.99
N HIS A 155 2.14 -2.25 2.95
CA HIS A 155 2.47 -3.14 1.82
C HIS A 155 3.69 -2.65 1.02
N SER A 156 3.89 -1.35 0.91
CA SER A 156 5.05 -0.72 0.24
C SER A 156 6.35 -1.16 0.88
N VAL A 157 6.39 -1.27 2.21
CA VAL A 157 7.55 -1.72 2.96
C VAL A 157 7.64 -3.25 3.00
N ALA A 158 6.51 -3.95 3.12
CA ALA A 158 6.49 -5.39 3.36
C ALA A 158 6.47 -6.25 2.09
N SER A 159 6.15 -5.68 0.93
CA SER A 159 5.91 -6.43 -0.32
C SER A 159 6.46 -5.70 -1.54
N HIS A 160 6.74 -6.46 -2.60
CA HIS A 160 7.25 -5.92 -3.87
C HIS A 160 6.13 -5.38 -4.79
N ALA A 161 4.86 -5.61 -4.45
CA ALA A 161 3.71 -5.23 -5.28
C ALA A 161 2.60 -4.59 -4.42
N PRO A 162 2.84 -3.38 -3.87
CA PRO A 162 1.89 -2.72 -2.98
C PRO A 162 0.56 -2.35 -3.63
N LEU A 163 0.55 -2.21 -4.96
CA LEU A 163 -0.61 -1.78 -5.74
C LEU A 163 -1.59 -2.92 -6.07
N ASP A 164 -1.16 -4.18 -5.99
CA ASP A 164 -2.00 -5.33 -6.33
C ASP A 164 -3.24 -5.43 -5.43
N ALA A 165 -3.07 -5.07 -4.15
CA ALA A 165 -4.11 -5.11 -3.15
C ALA A 165 -4.80 -3.76 -2.93
N TRP A 166 -4.52 -2.73 -3.75
CA TRP A 166 -5.21 -1.44 -3.63
C TRP A 166 -6.60 -1.48 -4.29
N PRO A 167 -7.64 -0.87 -3.69
CA PRO A 167 -7.79 -0.36 -2.33
C PRO A 167 -8.51 -1.38 -1.43
N LEU A 168 -8.07 -2.65 -1.45
CA LEU A 168 -8.70 -3.74 -0.73
C LEU A 168 -8.35 -3.73 0.76
N ARG A 169 -9.34 -4.05 1.58
CA ARG A 169 -9.21 -4.27 3.01
C ARG A 169 -8.43 -5.57 3.24
N PRO A 170 -7.31 -5.53 3.99
CA PRO A 170 -6.44 -6.68 4.12
C PRO A 170 -7.10 -7.77 4.96
N PHE A 171 -6.88 -9.03 4.57
CA PHE A 171 -7.17 -10.21 5.38
C PHE A 171 -5.89 -11.01 5.55
N ARG A 172 -5.53 -11.31 6.80
CA ARG A 172 -4.34 -12.14 7.10
C ARG A 172 -4.77 -13.51 7.57
N GLN A 173 -4.24 -14.53 6.89
CA GLN A 173 -4.31 -15.92 7.31
C GLN A 173 -2.90 -16.38 7.69
N PRO A 174 -2.47 -16.16 8.94
CA PRO A 174 -1.15 -16.56 9.39
C PRO A 174 -0.98 -18.08 9.23
N HIS A 175 0.23 -18.50 8.87
CA HIS A 175 0.57 -19.91 8.80
C HIS A 175 0.42 -20.55 10.19
N HIS A 176 0.06 -21.83 10.25
CA HIS A 176 -0.16 -22.53 11.51
C HIS A 176 1.10 -22.64 12.40
N SER A 177 2.28 -22.32 11.85
CA SER A 177 3.55 -22.22 12.58
C SER A 177 3.87 -20.81 13.09
N ALA A 178 3.00 -19.82 12.89
CA ALA A 178 3.22 -18.46 13.36
C ALA A 178 3.20 -18.40 14.90
N SER A 179 4.21 -17.76 15.49
CA SER A 179 4.32 -17.59 16.94
C SER A 179 3.37 -16.50 17.45
N GLY A 180 3.04 -16.53 18.75
CA GLY A 180 2.24 -15.48 19.40
C GLY A 180 2.76 -14.06 19.13
N PRO A 181 4.07 -13.78 19.29
CA PRO A 181 4.67 -12.49 18.93
C PRO A 181 4.49 -12.10 17.46
N ALA A 182 4.58 -13.07 16.53
CA ALA A 182 4.37 -12.84 15.10
C ALA A 182 2.92 -12.46 14.76
N LEU A 183 1.95 -12.84 15.59
CA LEU A 183 0.54 -12.52 15.42
C LEU A 183 0.16 -11.13 15.97
N VAL A 184 0.79 -10.70 17.05
CA VAL A 184 0.49 -9.41 17.72
C VAL A 184 1.39 -8.26 17.25
N GLY A 185 2.39 -8.53 16.41
CA GLY A 185 3.32 -7.51 15.91
C GLY A 185 4.36 -7.10 16.94
N GLY A 186 4.82 -8.03 17.79
CA GLY A 186 5.88 -7.78 18.77
C GLY A 186 7.26 -7.97 18.14
N GLY A 187 7.82 -6.88 17.60
CA GLY A 187 9.19 -6.75 17.11
C GLY A 187 9.63 -5.29 17.20
#